data_AF-A0A949LN80-F1
#
_entry.id   AF-A0A949LN80-F1
#
_cell.length_a   1.000
_cell.length_b   1.000
_cell.length_c   1.000
_cell.angle_alpha   90.00
_cell.angle_beta   90.00
_cell.angle_gamma   90.00
#
_symmetry.space_group_name_H-M   'P 1'
#
loop_
_entity.id
_entity.type
_entity.pdbx_description
1 polymer ?
#
loop_
_entity_poly.entity_id
_entity_poly.type
_entity_poly.pdbx_seq_one_letter_code
_entity_poly.pdbx_strand_id
1 'polypeptide(L)'
;NEYLLTKVLEDSRVQYSNRETNITAEVMRELERKVLLSVLDRKWREHLYEMDYLQEGIGLRAMAQRDPLVEYQKEGYELFAAMMESIKEEMVGFLFNVEVSVESDGVEAKGLQSNKPTQELKYTAPSESGSVSRDTGVSRNSPCPCGSGKKYKRCHGVPN
;
A
#
# COMPACT_ATOMS: atom_id res chain seq x y z
N ASN A 1 -7.49 24.70 23.88
CA ASN A 1 -7.17 23.45 23.14
C ASN A 1 -5.78 22.91 23.45
N GLU A 2 -4.80 23.76 23.77
CA GLU A 2 -3.43 23.35 24.13
C GLU A 2 -3.35 22.45 25.37
N TYR A 3 -4.19 22.68 26.38
CA TYR A 3 -4.25 21.83 27.58
C TYR A 3 -4.54 20.35 27.29
N LEU A 4 -5.52 20.07 26.41
CA LEU A 4 -5.89 18.69 26.06
C LEU A 4 -4.78 18.01 25.28
N LEU A 5 -4.18 18.72 24.31
CA LEU A 5 -3.04 18.21 23.55
C LEU A 5 -1.88 17.83 24.47
N THR A 6 -1.51 18.71 25.41
CA THR A 6 -0.45 18.43 26.38
C THR A 6 -0.78 17.22 27.24
N LYS A 7 -2.02 17.11 27.73
CA LYS A 7 -2.44 15.97 28.56
C LYS A 7 -2.40 14.64 27.82
N VAL A 8 -2.84 14.60 26.57
CA VAL A 8 -2.76 13.40 25.72
C VAL A 8 -1.30 13.03 25.45
N LEU A 9 -0.43 14.00 25.14
CA LEU A 9 0.99 13.74 24.91
C LEU A 9 1.73 13.25 26.16
N GLU A 10 1.35 13.73 27.35
CA GLU A 10 1.87 13.21 28.62
C GLU A 10 1.45 11.75 28.83
N ASP A 11 0.16 11.43 28.66
CA ASP A 11 -0.35 10.07 28.81
C ASP A 11 0.30 9.10 27.80
N SER A 12 0.42 9.49 26.53
CA SER A 12 1.10 8.69 25.50
C SER A 12 2.54 8.35 25.87
N ARG A 13 3.29 9.28 26.49
CA ARG A 13 4.66 9.04 26.96
C ARG A 13 4.69 8.04 28.12
N VAL A 14 3.74 8.14 29.05
CA VAL A 14 3.61 7.19 30.16
C VAL A 14 3.30 5.79 29.64
N GLN A 15 2.35 5.66 28.71
CA GLN A 15 2.01 4.37 28.09
C GLN A 15 3.19 3.77 27.33
N TYR A 16 3.93 4.59 26.59
CA TYR A 16 5.14 4.17 25.89
C TYR A 16 6.20 3.63 26.88
N SER A 17 6.46 4.35 27.98
CA SER A 17 7.43 3.94 29.01
C SER A 17 7.03 2.63 29.71
N ASN A 18 5.75 2.48 30.04
CA ASN A 18 5.22 1.24 30.63
C ASN A 18 5.43 0.05 29.68
N ARG A 19 5.17 0.27 28.39
CA ARG A 19 5.37 -0.74 27.35
C ARG A 19 6.85 -1.12 27.20
N GLU A 20 7.76 -0.15 27.13
CA GLU A 20 9.21 -0.38 27.04
C GLU A 20 9.72 -1.18 28.25
N THR A 21 9.17 -0.94 29.44
CA THR A 21 9.49 -1.71 30.65
C THR A 21 8.99 -3.16 30.57
N ASN A 22 7.81 -3.39 29.99
CA ASN A 22 7.20 -4.72 29.89
C ASN A 22 7.92 -5.65 28.89
N ILE A 23 8.37 -5.12 27.75
CA ILE A 23 9.01 -5.93 26.69
C ILE A 23 10.53 -5.80 26.64
N THR A 24 11.12 -4.89 27.43
CA THR A 24 12.54 -4.49 27.42
C THR A 24 12.89 -3.50 26.30
N ALA A 25 13.83 -2.60 26.58
CA ALA A 25 14.27 -1.54 25.66
C ALA A 25 14.82 -2.07 24.32
N GLU A 26 15.59 -3.16 24.32
CA GLU A 26 16.16 -3.74 23.10
C GLU A 26 15.07 -4.23 22.13
N VAL A 27 14.13 -5.03 22.65
CA VAL A 27 12.96 -5.53 21.92
C VAL A 27 12.09 -4.38 21.42
N MET A 28 11.95 -3.31 22.21
CA MET A 28 11.22 -2.12 21.80
C MET A 28 11.88 -1.43 20.59
N ARG A 29 13.21 -1.28 20.57
CA ARG A 29 13.93 -0.71 19.41
C ARG A 29 13.82 -1.57 18.16
N GLU A 30 13.82 -2.88 18.32
CA GLU A 30 13.55 -3.79 17.20
C GLU A 30 12.12 -3.66 16.69
N LEU A 31 11.15 -3.59 17.58
CA LEU A 31 9.74 -3.39 17.24
C LEU A 31 9.56 -2.08 16.48
N GLU A 32 10.09 -0.95 16.98
CA GLU A 32 10.05 0.35 16.30
C GLU A 32 10.59 0.25 14.88
N ARG A 33 11.75 -0.37 14.70
CA ARG A 33 12.38 -0.52 13.38
C ARG A 33 11.53 -1.38 12.45
N LYS A 34 10.99 -2.51 12.95
CA LYS A 34 10.13 -3.41 12.18
C LYS A 34 8.84 -2.72 11.76
N VAL A 35 8.18 -2.04 12.70
CA VAL A 35 6.95 -1.26 12.43
C VAL A 35 7.23 -0.17 11.39
N LEU A 36 8.30 0.60 11.57
CA LEU A 36 8.68 1.67 10.65
C LEU A 36 8.89 1.15 9.23
N LEU A 37 9.72 0.12 9.08
CA LEU A 37 10.04 -0.43 7.76
C LEU A 37 8.81 -1.07 7.10
N SER A 38 7.98 -1.77 7.88
CA SER A 38 6.79 -2.42 7.34
C SER A 38 5.72 -1.43 6.89
N VAL A 39 5.48 -0.37 7.66
CA VAL A 39 4.50 0.67 7.30
C VAL A 39 5.01 1.47 6.09
N LEU A 40 6.28 1.85 6.10
CA LEU A 40 6.90 2.60 5.02
C LEU A 40 6.89 1.82 3.70
N ASP A 41 7.32 0.55 3.68
CA ASP A 41 7.34 -0.24 2.44
C ASP A 41 5.94 -0.40 1.84
N ARG A 42 4.93 -0.71 2.67
CA ARG A 42 3.55 -0.83 2.19
C ARG A 42 3.03 0.48 1.61
N LYS A 43 3.15 1.59 2.37
CA LYS A 43 2.65 2.90 1.95
C LYS A 43 3.37 3.44 0.72
N TRP A 44 4.68 3.22 0.63
CA TRP A 44 5.46 3.61 -0.53
C TRP A 44 5.02 2.84 -1.79
N ARG A 45 4.80 1.53 -1.71
CA ARG A 45 4.26 0.76 -2.85
C ARG A 45 2.87 1.24 -3.26
N GLU A 46 1.97 1.43 -2.29
CA GLU A 46 0.63 2.00 -2.55
C GLU A 46 0.75 3.34 -3.29
N HIS A 47 1.62 4.24 -2.83
CA HIS A 47 1.86 5.53 -3.47
C HIS A 47 2.44 5.40 -4.88
N LEU A 48 3.41 4.50 -5.12
CA LEU A 48 3.92 4.26 -6.47
C LEU A 48 2.82 3.82 -7.44
N TYR A 49 1.91 2.94 -7.00
CA TYR A 49 0.75 2.58 -7.82
C TYR A 49 -0.15 3.78 -8.10
N GLU A 50 -0.46 4.61 -7.09
CA GLU A 50 -1.25 5.83 -7.28
C GLU A 50 -0.58 6.81 -8.26
N MET A 51 0.75 6.94 -8.20
CA MET A 51 1.52 7.79 -9.11
C MET A 51 1.51 7.26 -10.54
N ASP A 52 1.60 5.94 -10.74
CA ASP A 52 1.47 5.31 -12.05
C ASP A 52 0.08 5.59 -12.65
N TYR A 53 -1.00 5.44 -11.85
CA TYR A 53 -2.36 5.78 -12.29
C TYR A 53 -2.53 7.28 -12.61
N LEU A 54 -1.94 8.15 -11.78
CA LEU A 54 -1.98 9.60 -12.01
C LEU A 54 -1.30 9.93 -13.34
N GLN A 55 -0.15 9.32 -13.63
CA GLN A 55 0.60 9.52 -14.87
C GLN A 55 -0.21 9.10 -16.11
N GLU A 56 -0.92 7.97 -16.06
CA GLU A 56 -1.81 7.53 -17.15
C GLU A 56 -2.98 8.51 -17.38
N GLY A 57 -3.53 9.08 -16.29
CA GLY A 57 -4.68 10.00 -16.34
C GLY A 57 -4.38 11.41 -16.86
N ILE A 58 -3.12 11.87 -16.79
CA ILE A 58 -2.72 13.21 -17.22
C ILE A 58 -2.80 13.40 -18.74
N GLY A 59 -2.64 12.32 -19.51
CA GLY A 59 -2.77 12.36 -20.97
C GLY A 59 -4.13 12.90 -21.44
N LEU A 60 -5.21 12.61 -20.68
CA LEU A 60 -6.56 13.09 -20.97
C LEU A 60 -6.80 14.54 -20.50
N ARG A 61 -6.03 15.03 -19.50
CA ARG A 61 -6.16 16.38 -18.93
C ARG A 61 -5.38 17.45 -19.68
N ALA A 62 -4.41 17.07 -20.51
CA ALA A 62 -3.72 17.96 -21.43
C ALA A 62 -4.68 18.71 -22.38
N MET A 63 -5.90 18.19 -22.57
CA MET A 63 -6.97 18.84 -23.34
C MET A 63 -7.56 20.09 -22.66
N ALA A 64 -7.30 20.31 -21.36
CA ALA A 64 -7.86 21.40 -20.57
C ALA A 64 -7.01 22.69 -20.56
N GLN A 65 -6.06 22.85 -21.49
CA GLN A 65 -5.15 24.02 -21.61
C GLN A 65 -4.29 24.32 -20.37
N ARG A 66 -4.27 23.44 -19.37
CA ARG A 66 -3.30 23.50 -18.25
C ARG A 66 -2.07 22.66 -18.59
N ASP A 67 -0.91 23.09 -18.08
CA ASP A 67 0.34 22.38 -18.28
C ASP A 67 0.27 21.01 -17.56
N PRO A 68 0.33 19.89 -18.32
CA PRO A 68 0.25 18.54 -17.75
C PRO A 68 1.30 18.27 -16.66
N LEU A 69 2.50 18.86 -16.79
CA LEU A 69 3.59 18.66 -15.84
C LEU A 69 3.31 19.34 -14.51
N VAL A 70 2.70 20.52 -14.54
CA VAL A 70 2.37 21.30 -13.33
C VAL A 70 1.28 20.60 -12.52
N GLU A 71 0.24 20.09 -13.19
CA GLU A 71 -0.83 19.32 -12.53
C GLU A 71 -0.28 18.01 -11.92
N TYR A 72 0.60 17.30 -12.64
CA TYR A 72 1.27 16.12 -12.09
C TYR A 72 2.04 16.41 -10.82
N GLN A 73 2.87 17.47 -10.83
CA GLN A 73 3.67 17.83 -9.66
C GLN A 73 2.79 18.21 -8.47
N LYS A 74 1.71 18.97 -8.73
CA LYS A 74 0.80 19.42 -7.69
C LYS A 74 0.04 18.24 -7.06
N GLU A 75 -0.63 17.43 -7.89
CA GLU A 75 -1.39 16.28 -7.40
C GLU A 75 -0.47 15.22 -6.79
N GLY A 76 0.69 14.98 -7.39
CA GLY A 76 1.69 14.05 -6.84
C GLY A 76 2.19 14.49 -5.47
N TYR A 77 2.38 15.80 -5.25
CA TYR A 77 2.75 16.32 -3.93
C TYR A 77 1.62 16.15 -2.91
N GLU A 78 0.36 16.40 -3.30
CA GLU A 78 -0.80 16.20 -2.43
C GLU A 78 -0.93 14.73 -1.99
N LEU A 79 -0.76 13.78 -2.93
CA LEU A 79 -0.73 12.34 -2.62
C LEU A 79 0.43 11.98 -1.70
N PHE A 80 1.63 12.51 -1.94
CA PHE A 80 2.79 12.27 -1.09
C PHE A 80 2.57 12.80 0.34
N ALA A 81 2.02 14.00 0.49
CA ALA A 81 1.73 14.59 1.80
C ALA A 81 0.69 13.76 2.57
N ALA A 82 -0.36 13.28 1.88
CA ALA A 82 -1.35 12.39 2.45
C ALA A 82 -0.73 11.04 2.87
N MET A 83 0.12 10.45 2.04
CA MET A 83 0.87 9.23 2.37
C MET A 83 1.70 9.45 3.64
N MET A 84 2.46 10.54 3.73
CA MET A 84 3.30 10.84 4.88
C MET A 84 2.50 11.00 6.17
N GLU A 85 1.31 11.59 6.14
CA GLU A 85 0.45 11.68 7.32
C GLU A 85 -0.09 10.31 7.72
N SER A 86 -0.54 9.51 6.75
CA SER A 86 -1.01 8.14 7.01
C SER A 86 0.09 7.24 7.58
N ILE A 87 1.35 7.43 7.17
CA ILE A 87 2.49 6.72 7.74
C ILE A 87 2.63 7.04 9.23
N LYS A 88 2.58 8.33 9.62
CA LYS A 88 2.71 8.72 11.03
C LYS A 88 1.60 8.12 11.89
N GLU A 89 0.36 8.21 11.41
CA GLU A 89 -0.81 7.67 12.11
C GLU A 89 -0.70 6.16 12.30
N GLU A 90 -0.41 5.42 11.22
CA GLU A 90 -0.32 3.96 11.27
C GLU A 90 0.88 3.48 12.10
N MET A 91 2.03 4.15 12.02
CA MET A 91 3.20 3.83 12.85
C MET A 91 2.87 3.89 14.33
N VAL A 92 2.25 5.00 14.79
CA VAL A 92 1.84 5.16 16.18
C VAL A 92 0.78 4.11 16.54
N GLY A 93 -0.21 3.92 15.66
CA GLY A 93 -1.25 2.90 15.85
C GLY A 93 -0.67 1.50 16.08
N PHE A 94 0.26 1.05 15.25
CA PHE A 94 0.91 -0.24 15.40
C PHE A 94 1.81 -0.30 16.63
N LEU A 95 2.59 0.74 16.90
CA LEU A 95 3.54 0.75 18.02
C LEU A 95 2.86 0.51 19.37
N PHE A 96 1.66 1.06 19.57
CA PHE A 96 0.90 0.91 20.81
C PHE A 96 0.06 -0.37 20.87
N ASN A 97 -0.42 -0.90 19.74
CA ASN A 97 -1.40 -2.00 19.71
C ASN A 97 -0.86 -3.37 19.28
N VAL A 98 0.32 -3.46 18.67
CA VAL A 98 0.88 -4.74 18.22
C VAL A 98 1.19 -5.63 19.42
N GLU A 99 0.84 -6.91 19.35
CA GLU A 99 1.27 -7.89 20.34
C GLU A 99 2.66 -8.43 19.98
N VAL A 100 3.58 -8.38 20.95
CA VAL A 100 4.95 -8.87 20.80
C VAL A 100 5.07 -10.21 21.49
N SER A 101 5.47 -11.23 20.74
CA SER A 101 5.90 -12.52 21.29
C SER A 101 7.42 -12.59 21.21
N VAL A 102 8.08 -12.79 22.36
CA VAL A 102 9.54 -12.99 22.42
C VAL A 102 9.79 -14.49 22.27
N GLU A 103 10.03 -14.94 21.03
CA GLU A 103 10.57 -16.27 20.77
C GLU A 103 12.10 -16.19 20.69
N SER A 104 12.80 -17.25 21.10
CA SER A 104 14.25 -17.27 21.34
C SER A 104 15.15 -16.89 20.16
N ASP A 105 14.60 -16.74 18.95
CA ASP A 105 15.32 -16.36 17.72
C ASP A 105 14.85 -15.03 17.08
N GLY A 106 14.00 -14.24 17.77
CA GLY A 106 13.71 -12.87 17.33
C GLY A 106 12.37 -12.30 17.81
N VAL A 107 12.21 -10.99 17.62
CA VAL A 107 10.97 -10.27 17.95
C VAL A 107 9.93 -10.50 16.84
N GLU A 108 8.92 -11.32 17.09
CA GLU A 108 7.78 -11.48 16.18
C GLU A 108 6.64 -10.51 16.55
N ALA A 109 6.29 -9.66 15.60
CA ALA A 109 5.19 -8.69 15.70
C ALA A 109 3.95 -9.26 14.99
N LYS A 110 3.02 -9.86 15.75
CA LYS A 110 1.77 -10.38 15.19
C LYS A 110 0.91 -9.21 14.66
N GLY A 111 0.42 -9.35 13.44
CA GLY A 111 -0.42 -8.34 12.77
C GLY A 111 0.32 -7.34 11.89
N LEU A 112 1.66 -7.33 11.88
CA LEU A 112 2.45 -6.47 11.00
C LEU A 112 2.51 -6.99 9.55
N GLN A 113 2.43 -8.32 9.39
CA GLN A 113 2.36 -8.97 8.08
C GLN A 113 0.92 -9.00 7.56
N SER A 114 0.48 -7.91 6.95
CA SER A 114 -0.61 -7.99 5.98
C SER A 114 -0.06 -8.54 4.67
N ASN A 115 0.13 -9.86 4.60
CA ASN A 115 0.25 -10.56 3.34
C ASN A 115 -1.15 -10.70 2.72
N LYS A 116 -1.87 -9.57 2.60
CA LYS A 116 -3.12 -9.55 1.85
C LYS A 116 -2.70 -9.49 0.39
N PRO A 117 -3.04 -10.49 -0.44
CA PRO A 117 -2.72 -10.42 -1.86
C PRO A 117 -3.34 -9.12 -2.37
N THR A 118 -2.48 -8.27 -2.93
CA THR A 118 -2.88 -7.02 -3.58
C THR A 118 -3.98 -7.40 -4.56
N GLN A 119 -5.24 -7.10 -4.20
CA GLN A 119 -6.31 -7.23 -5.17
C GLN A 119 -6.00 -6.16 -6.20
N GLU A 120 -5.48 -6.58 -7.35
CA GLU A 120 -5.51 -5.77 -8.56
C GLU A 120 -6.95 -5.29 -8.74
N LEU A 121 -7.20 -4.03 -8.40
CA LEU A 121 -8.47 -3.38 -8.66
C LEU A 121 -8.58 -3.22 -10.18
N LYS A 122 -9.09 -4.24 -10.85
CA LYS A 122 -9.34 -4.25 -12.29
C LYS A 122 -10.52 -3.33 -12.59
N TYR A 123 -10.22 -2.10 -12.99
CA TYR A 123 -11.20 -1.20 -13.58
C TYR A 123 -11.45 -1.58 -15.05
N THR A 124 -12.72 -1.81 -15.38
CA THR A 124 -13.14 -2.03 -16.76
C THR A 124 -13.43 -0.67 -17.39
N ALA A 125 -12.43 -0.05 -18.04
CA ALA A 125 -12.67 1.13 -18.87
C ALA A 125 -13.13 0.69 -20.29
N PRO A 126 -14.17 1.31 -20.87
CA PRO A 126 -14.51 1.09 -22.27
C PRO A 126 -13.46 1.73 -23.18
N SER A 127 -13.02 1.02 -24.23
CA SER A 127 -12.27 1.63 -25.34
C SER A 127 -13.23 2.24 -26.36
N GLU A 128 -12.76 3.20 -27.17
CA GLU A 128 -13.53 3.96 -28.18
C GLU A 128 -14.24 3.10 -29.24
N SER A 129 -14.00 1.79 -29.31
CA SER A 129 -14.67 0.84 -30.20
C SER A 129 -15.79 0.02 -29.54
N GLY A 130 -16.11 0.24 -28.26
CA GLY A 130 -17.19 -0.44 -27.55
C GLY A 130 -16.97 -1.93 -27.29
N SER A 131 -15.77 -2.47 -27.57
CA SER A 131 -15.44 -3.84 -27.22
C SER A 131 -14.87 -3.93 -25.81
N VAL A 132 -15.56 -4.68 -24.95
CA VAL A 132 -15.08 -5.07 -23.62
C VAL A 132 -14.04 -6.18 -23.78
N SER A 133 -12.75 -5.85 -23.73
CA SER A 133 -11.70 -6.86 -23.57
C SER A 133 -11.80 -7.43 -22.17
N ARG A 134 -12.47 -8.59 -22.06
CA ARG A 134 -12.43 -9.40 -20.84
C ARG A 134 -11.04 -10.00 -20.71
N ASP A 135 -10.17 -9.31 -19.97
CA ASP A 135 -8.94 -9.93 -19.48
C ASP A 135 -9.33 -10.97 -18.42
N THR A 136 -9.51 -12.22 -18.88
CA THR A 136 -9.94 -13.37 -18.07
C THR A 136 -8.90 -13.79 -17.01
N GLY A 137 -7.79 -13.05 -16.88
CA GLY A 137 -6.73 -13.36 -15.93
C GLY A 137 -5.97 -14.66 -16.26
N VAL A 138 -6.22 -15.26 -17.42
CA VAL A 138 -5.52 -16.47 -17.87
C VAL A 138 -4.19 -16.06 -18.49
N SER A 139 -3.10 -16.27 -17.76
CA SER A 139 -1.75 -16.05 -18.28
C SER A 139 -1.54 -16.76 -19.62
N ARG A 140 -0.84 -16.11 -20.56
CA ARG A 140 -0.62 -16.59 -21.95
C ARG A 140 -0.05 -18.01 -22.02
N ASN A 141 0.67 -18.45 -21.00
CA ASN A 141 1.26 -19.79 -20.94
C ASN A 141 0.44 -20.82 -20.13
N SER A 142 -0.64 -20.41 -19.45
CA SER A 142 -1.49 -21.31 -18.66
C SER A 142 -2.30 -22.28 -19.54
N PRO A 143 -2.76 -23.42 -18.98
CA PRO A 143 -3.70 -24.30 -19.65
C PRO A 143 -4.96 -23.55 -20.08
N CYS A 144 -5.44 -23.80 -21.29
CA CYS A 144 -6.61 -23.12 -21.83
C CYS A 144 -7.90 -23.62 -21.15
N PRO A 145 -8.78 -22.73 -20.66
CA PRO A 145 -9.98 -23.11 -19.89
C PRO A 145 -11.06 -23.83 -20.71
N CYS A 146 -10.92 -23.92 -22.04
CA CYS A 146 -11.82 -24.69 -22.90
C CYS A 146 -11.61 -26.21 -22.84
N GLY A 147 -10.68 -26.70 -21.99
CA GLY A 147 -10.41 -28.13 -21.84
C GLY A 147 -9.62 -28.78 -22.98
N SER A 148 -9.07 -27.98 -23.91
CA SER A 148 -8.35 -28.48 -25.09
C SER A 148 -6.96 -29.05 -24.82
N GLY A 149 -6.46 -28.98 -23.58
CA GLY A 149 -5.11 -29.40 -23.20
C GLY A 149 -3.97 -28.53 -23.76
N LYS A 150 -4.27 -27.48 -24.54
CA LYS A 150 -3.29 -26.56 -25.13
C LYS A 150 -3.04 -25.35 -24.23
N LYS A 151 -1.87 -24.70 -24.35
CA LYS A 151 -1.58 -23.41 -23.70
C LYS A 151 -2.47 -22.30 -24.28
N TYR A 152 -2.90 -21.35 -23.46
CA TYR A 152 -3.84 -20.29 -23.84
C TYR A 152 -3.44 -19.54 -25.11
N LYS A 153 -2.16 -19.13 -25.23
CA LYS A 153 -1.61 -18.45 -26.43
C LYS A 153 -1.66 -19.26 -27.74
N ARG A 154 -1.86 -20.58 -27.67
CA ARG A 154 -1.95 -21.48 -28.83
C ARG A 154 -3.39 -21.93 -29.11
N CYS A 155 -4.37 -21.35 -28.41
CA CYS A 155 -5.78 -21.68 -28.56
C CYS A 155 -6.63 -20.41 -28.71
N HIS A 156 -6.95 -19.73 -27.61
CA HIS A 156 -7.83 -18.55 -27.60
C HIS A 156 -7.07 -17.23 -27.43
N GLY A 157 -5.76 -17.29 -27.17
CA GLY A 157 -4.88 -16.11 -27.08
C GLY A 157 -4.10 -15.82 -28.36
N VAL A 158 -4.57 -16.32 -29.52
CA VAL A 158 -3.98 -16.02 -30.83
C VAL A 158 -4.67 -14.75 -31.34
N PRO A 159 -3.94 -13.65 -31.60
CA PRO A 159 -4.53 -12.50 -32.26
C PRO A 159 -4.93 -12.91 -33.69
N ASN A 160 -6.13 -12.48 -34.12
CA ASN A 160 -6.52 -12.55 -35.54
C ASN A 160 -5.61 -11.66 -36.39
#